data_AF-A0A4Q9NWU7-F1
#
_entry.id   AF-A0A4Q9NWU7-F1
#
_cell.length_a   1.000
_cell.length_b   1.000
_cell.length_c   1.000
_cell.angle_alpha   90.00
_cell.angle_beta   90.00
_cell.angle_gamma   90.00
#
_symmetry.space_group_name_H-M   'P 1'
#
loop_
_entity.id
_entity.type
_entity.pdbx_description
1 polymer ?
#
loop_
_entity_poly.entity_id
_entity_poly.type
_entity_poly.pdbx_seq_one_letter_code
_entity_poly.pdbx_strand_id
1 'polypeptide(L)'
;MPEIASSPPSTIERYYTLKGRPHAHLQGITLPPEVECYLGALTEIAEALGIDDLSFSSYASAIDDFELEELSVSRALLRTRHVEDDLTDKLLSTIHEDQLIQKWMRTLQAPADPQETVPAMERRKAALTAKAKEYARELDELNTDMPENSPLTITELAAFRKELKKQEQVLKEKRAQVEAFQGLPPNIELARLALQEARDKQMELIQLRERLLGKMVDGVS
;
A
#
# COMPACT_ATOMS: atom_id res chain seq x y z
N MET A 1 33.91 37.97 -39.33
CA MET A 1 32.55 37.52 -38.98
C MET A 1 32.50 36.03 -39.29
N PRO A 2 32.73 35.14 -38.31
CA PRO A 2 32.70 33.70 -38.54
C PRO A 2 31.23 33.21 -38.56
N GLU A 3 30.87 32.53 -39.64
CA GLU A 3 29.60 31.80 -39.77
C GLU A 3 29.60 30.64 -38.77
N ILE A 4 28.66 30.66 -37.83
CA ILE A 4 28.43 29.55 -36.89
C ILE A 4 27.81 28.42 -37.71
N ALA A 5 28.60 27.39 -38.01
CA ALA A 5 28.14 26.18 -38.66
C ALA A 5 27.04 25.53 -37.80
N SER A 6 25.83 25.40 -38.36
CA SER A 6 24.72 24.72 -37.72
C SER A 6 25.10 23.26 -37.44
N SER A 7 25.08 22.86 -36.17
CA SER A 7 25.23 21.46 -35.75
C SER A 7 24.27 20.57 -36.55
N PRO A 8 24.69 19.36 -36.99
CA PRO A 8 23.80 18.46 -37.70
C PRO A 8 22.56 18.16 -36.84
N PRO A 9 21.35 18.15 -37.44
CA PRO A 9 20.12 17.88 -36.70
C PRO A 9 20.25 16.51 -36.04
N SER A 10 19.92 16.46 -34.75
CA SER A 10 19.99 15.22 -33.98
C SER A 10 19.14 14.14 -34.67
N THR A 11 19.50 12.88 -34.50
CA THR A 11 18.76 11.73 -35.08
C THR A 11 17.26 11.79 -34.74
N ILE A 12 16.95 12.44 -33.61
CA ILE A 12 15.61 12.70 -33.06
C ILE A 12 14.85 13.74 -33.91
N GLU A 13 15.47 14.87 -34.23
CA GLU A 13 14.86 15.89 -35.11
C GLU A 13 14.54 15.32 -36.49
N ARG A 14 15.39 14.43 -37.02
CA ARG A 14 15.13 13.72 -38.29
C ARG A 14 13.95 12.75 -38.18
N TYR A 15 13.80 12.04 -37.06
CA TYR A 15 12.68 11.13 -36.85
C TYR A 15 11.34 11.88 -36.79
N TYR A 16 11.25 12.95 -36.00
CA TYR A 16 10.02 13.71 -35.85
C TYR A 16 9.69 14.56 -37.10
N THR A 17 10.68 15.07 -37.82
CA THR A 17 10.43 15.73 -39.12
C THR A 17 9.90 14.76 -40.17
N LEU A 18 10.32 13.49 -40.16
CA LEU A 18 9.77 12.46 -41.04
C LEU A 18 8.35 12.04 -40.62
N LYS A 19 8.10 11.87 -39.30
CA LYS A 19 6.77 11.53 -38.78
C LYS A 19 5.76 12.67 -38.91
N GLY A 20 6.22 13.92 -38.93
CA GLY A 20 5.39 15.12 -39.06
C GLY A 20 4.94 15.45 -40.50
N ARG A 21 5.55 14.85 -41.53
CA ARG A 21 5.16 15.05 -42.95
C ARG A 21 3.66 14.84 -43.25
N PRO A 22 3.00 13.77 -42.77
CA PRO A 22 1.55 13.61 -42.96
C PRO A 22 0.69 14.69 -42.25
N HIS A 23 1.26 15.41 -41.28
CA HIS A 23 0.56 16.43 -40.49
C HIS A 23 0.92 17.86 -40.90
N ALA A 24 1.64 18.05 -42.02
CA ALA A 24 2.02 19.36 -42.52
C ALA A 24 0.82 20.31 -42.77
N HIS A 25 -0.37 19.74 -42.99
CA HIS A 25 -1.63 20.48 -43.14
C HIS A 25 -2.11 21.17 -41.85
N LEU A 26 -1.53 20.86 -40.69
CA LEU A 26 -1.83 21.50 -39.41
C LEU A 26 -0.96 22.74 -39.16
N GLN A 27 0.02 23.03 -40.03
CA GLN A 27 0.83 24.27 -39.96
C GLN A 27 -0.06 25.47 -40.29
N GLY A 28 -0.61 26.10 -39.25
CA GLY A 28 -1.50 27.27 -39.36
C GLY A 28 -2.74 27.20 -38.48
N ILE A 29 -2.97 26.09 -37.77
CA ILE A 29 -4.03 26.01 -36.75
C ILE A 29 -3.53 26.75 -35.51
N THR A 30 -4.17 27.86 -35.18
CA THR A 30 -4.01 28.52 -33.89
C THR A 30 -4.74 27.69 -32.84
N LEU A 31 -3.98 27.10 -31.91
CA LEU A 31 -4.56 26.38 -30.79
C LEU A 31 -5.15 27.39 -29.80
N PRO A 32 -6.23 27.03 -29.09
CA PRO A 32 -6.69 27.83 -27.96
C PRO A 32 -5.56 27.98 -26.93
N PRO A 33 -5.39 29.14 -26.28
CA PRO A 33 -4.28 29.40 -25.35
C PRO A 33 -4.27 28.43 -24.16
N GLU A 34 -5.43 27.91 -23.78
CA GLU A 34 -5.58 26.86 -22.76
C GLU A 34 -4.87 25.58 -23.18
N VAL A 35 -5.03 25.15 -24.44
CA VAL A 35 -4.43 23.91 -24.97
C VAL A 35 -2.92 24.06 -25.11
N GLU A 36 -2.42 25.25 -25.48
CA GLU A 36 -0.98 25.53 -25.51
C GLU A 36 -0.35 25.44 -24.12
N CYS A 37 -1.05 25.95 -23.10
CA CYS A 37 -0.61 25.81 -21.71
C CYS A 37 -0.57 24.34 -21.25
N TYR A 38 -1.61 23.55 -21.57
CA TYR A 38 -1.63 22.12 -21.26
C TYR A 38 -0.54 21.32 -21.98
N LEU A 39 -0.27 21.64 -23.24
CA LEU A 39 0.82 21.01 -23.99
C LEU A 39 2.19 21.38 -23.42
N GLY A 40 2.38 22.65 -23.02
CA GLY A 40 3.59 23.09 -22.31
C GLY A 40 3.82 22.31 -21.02
N ALA A 41 2.77 22.18 -20.19
CA ALA A 41 2.84 21.40 -18.96
C ALA A 41 3.15 19.92 -19.24
N LEU A 42 2.56 19.32 -20.27
CA LEU A 42 2.85 17.94 -20.67
C LEU A 42 4.29 17.76 -21.15
N THR A 43 4.83 18.72 -21.90
CA THR A 43 6.25 18.67 -22.32
C THR A 43 7.21 18.82 -21.15
N GLU A 44 6.92 19.71 -20.19
CA GLU A 44 7.71 19.84 -18.96
C GLU A 44 7.67 18.56 -18.12
N ILE A 45 6.49 17.93 -18.00
CA ILE A 45 6.34 16.64 -17.34
C ILE A 45 7.11 15.54 -18.08
N ALA A 46 7.07 15.52 -19.41
CA ALA A 46 7.84 14.55 -20.22
C ALA A 46 9.34 14.71 -20.00
N GLU A 47 9.85 15.94 -20.00
CA GLU A 47 11.26 16.24 -19.72
C GLU A 47 11.64 15.83 -18.30
N ALA A 48 10.80 16.12 -17.31
CA ALA A 48 11.03 15.74 -15.91
C ALA A 48 11.02 14.22 -15.70
N LEU A 49 10.14 13.50 -16.41
CA LEU A 49 10.06 12.04 -16.38
C LEU A 49 11.07 11.36 -17.33
N GLY A 50 11.85 12.12 -18.11
CA GLY A 50 12.80 11.57 -19.08
C GLY A 50 12.13 10.78 -20.21
N ILE A 51 10.90 11.14 -20.57
CA ILE A 51 10.11 10.47 -21.60
C ILE A 51 10.48 11.03 -22.99
N ASP A 52 11.15 10.21 -23.78
CA ASP A 52 11.59 10.57 -25.13
C ASP A 52 10.47 10.52 -26.20
N ASP A 53 9.37 9.79 -25.92
CA ASP A 53 8.22 9.63 -26.83
C ASP A 53 6.94 10.19 -26.20
N LEU A 54 6.35 11.21 -26.82
CA LEU A 54 5.09 11.84 -26.36
C LEU A 54 3.85 10.98 -26.61
N SER A 55 4.01 9.67 -26.84
CA SER A 55 2.90 8.75 -26.99
C SER A 55 2.20 8.52 -25.65
N PHE A 56 0.87 8.44 -25.68
CA PHE A 56 0.06 8.17 -24.48
C PHE A 56 0.53 6.91 -23.72
N SER A 57 0.95 5.86 -24.45
CA SER A 57 1.51 4.65 -23.87
C SER A 57 2.79 4.89 -23.06
N SER A 58 3.65 5.81 -23.50
CA SER A 58 4.89 6.12 -22.78
C SER A 58 4.61 6.86 -21.48
N TYR A 59 3.67 7.81 -21.50
CA TYR A 59 3.21 8.50 -20.28
C TYR A 59 2.54 7.53 -19.30
N ALA A 60 1.64 6.67 -19.80
CA ALA A 60 0.97 5.69 -18.96
C ALA A 60 1.98 4.75 -18.29
N SER A 61 2.97 4.24 -19.05
CA SER A 61 4.04 3.40 -18.49
C SER A 61 4.88 4.14 -17.45
N ALA A 62 5.27 5.38 -17.72
CA ALA A 62 6.08 6.16 -16.78
C ALA A 62 5.32 6.50 -15.49
N ILE A 63 4.01 6.75 -15.58
CA ILE A 63 3.15 6.94 -14.41
C ILE A 63 3.05 5.64 -13.61
N ASP A 64 2.80 4.51 -14.27
CA ASP A 64 2.74 3.20 -13.61
C ASP A 64 4.06 2.85 -12.91
N ASP A 65 5.20 3.15 -13.55
CA ASP A 65 6.54 2.95 -12.98
C ASP A 65 6.76 3.86 -11.76
N PHE A 66 6.35 5.12 -11.84
CA PHE A 66 6.45 6.07 -10.73
C PHE A 66 5.58 5.66 -9.53
N GLU A 67 4.34 5.21 -9.78
CA GLU A 67 3.45 4.68 -8.73
C GLU A 67 4.07 3.43 -8.07
N LEU A 68 4.70 2.57 -8.85
CA LEU A 68 5.39 1.39 -8.34
C LEU A 68 6.60 1.76 -7.48
N GLU A 69 7.38 2.75 -7.90
CA GLU A 69 8.49 3.30 -7.13
C GLU A 69 8.00 3.94 -5.82
N GLU A 70 6.93 4.75 -5.87
CA GLU A 70 6.32 5.35 -4.68
C GLU A 70 5.88 4.27 -3.68
N LEU A 71 5.18 3.22 -4.15
CA LEU A 71 4.78 2.10 -3.29
C LEU A 71 5.98 1.33 -2.74
N SER A 72 7.07 1.19 -3.53
CA SER A 72 8.32 0.57 -3.10
C SER A 72 8.99 1.38 -1.98
N VAL A 73 9.10 2.70 -2.16
CA VAL A 73 9.66 3.63 -1.17
C VAL A 73 8.81 3.66 0.09
N SER A 74 7.49 3.76 -0.03
CA SER A 74 6.56 3.71 1.10
C SER A 74 6.71 2.42 1.90
N ARG A 75 6.81 1.27 1.21
CA ARG A 75 7.08 -0.03 1.85
C ARG A 75 8.43 -0.06 2.53
N ALA A 76 9.48 0.48 1.91
CA ALA A 76 10.81 0.54 2.50
C ALA A 76 10.80 1.41 3.77
N LEU A 77 10.13 2.56 3.74
CA LEU A 77 9.99 3.47 4.87
C LEU A 77 9.26 2.81 6.05
N LEU A 78 8.17 2.09 5.78
CA LEU A 78 7.45 1.34 6.82
C LEU A 78 8.33 0.27 7.44
N ARG A 79 9.15 -0.43 6.65
CA ARG A 79 10.09 -1.43 7.15
C ARG A 79 11.19 -0.80 8.00
N THR A 80 11.77 0.32 7.56
CA THR A 80 12.81 1.00 8.34
C THR A 80 12.27 1.54 9.65
N ARG A 81 11.05 2.08 9.65
CA ARG A 81 10.37 2.53 10.87
C ARG A 81 10.14 1.37 11.84
N HIS A 82 9.66 0.23 11.34
CA HIS A 82 9.47 -0.93 12.20
C HIS A 82 10.79 -1.42 12.82
N VAL A 83 11.87 -1.45 12.03
CA VAL A 83 13.21 -1.81 12.53
C VAL A 83 13.71 -0.78 13.56
N GLU A 84 13.43 0.50 13.34
CA GLU A 84 13.75 1.56 14.31
C GLU A 84 13.02 1.33 15.63
N ASP A 85 11.69 1.12 15.59
CA ASP A 85 10.88 0.83 16.77
C ASP A 85 11.45 -0.41 17.52
N ASP A 86 11.71 -1.51 16.82
CA ASP A 86 12.30 -2.73 17.39
C ASP A 86 13.68 -2.49 18.04
N LEU A 87 14.52 -1.66 17.43
CA LEU A 87 15.83 -1.32 17.97
C LEU A 87 15.70 -0.42 19.20
N THR A 88 14.73 0.50 19.23
CA THR A 88 14.48 1.33 20.41
C THR A 88 14.00 0.51 21.59
N ASP A 89 13.09 -0.45 21.38
CA ASP A 89 12.62 -1.35 22.43
C ASP A 89 13.77 -2.20 22.99
N LYS A 90 14.61 -2.77 22.13
CA LYS A 90 15.81 -3.52 22.55
C LYS A 90 16.82 -2.64 23.29
N LEU A 91 17.00 -1.39 22.86
CA LEU A 91 17.87 -0.44 23.54
C LEU A 91 17.35 -0.13 24.95
N LEU A 92 16.04 0.10 25.10
CA LEU A 92 15.42 0.32 26.40
C LEU A 92 15.56 -0.90 27.32
N SER A 93 15.37 -2.12 26.79
CA SER A 93 15.57 -3.36 27.54
C SER A 93 17.02 -3.50 28.02
N THR A 94 18.00 -3.27 27.14
CA THR A 94 19.43 -3.40 27.50
C THR A 94 19.87 -2.34 28.49
N ILE A 95 19.35 -1.10 28.40
CA ILE A 95 19.56 -0.06 29.41
C ILE A 95 19.00 -0.50 30.76
N HIS A 96 17.80 -1.10 30.79
CA HIS A 96 17.21 -1.59 32.03
C HIS A 96 18.02 -2.72 32.66
N GLU A 97 18.46 -3.68 31.84
CA GLU A 97 19.31 -4.79 32.28
C GLU A 97 20.65 -4.29 32.82
N ASP A 98 21.30 -3.33 32.15
CA ASP A 98 22.55 -2.73 32.64
C ASP A 98 22.34 -2.04 34.00
N GLN A 99 21.26 -1.29 34.17
CA GLN A 99 20.91 -0.69 35.46
C GLN A 99 20.72 -1.74 36.56
N LEU A 100 20.10 -2.88 36.24
CA LEU A 100 19.92 -3.99 37.16
C LEU A 100 21.27 -4.62 37.54
N ILE A 101 22.14 -4.86 36.56
CA ILE A 101 23.50 -5.37 36.77
C ILE A 101 24.31 -4.40 37.64
N GLN A 102 24.28 -3.11 37.35
CA GLN A 102 24.94 -2.08 38.16
C GLN A 102 24.41 -2.05 39.60
N LYS A 103 23.10 -2.17 39.79
CA LYS A 103 22.49 -2.28 41.12
C LYS A 103 23.00 -3.52 41.86
N TRP A 104 23.01 -4.68 41.20
CA TRP A 104 23.51 -5.93 41.79
C TRP A 104 25.01 -5.84 42.10
N MET A 105 25.79 -5.29 41.19
CA MET A 105 27.22 -5.07 41.37
C MET A 105 27.50 -4.19 42.58
N ARG A 106 26.76 -3.09 42.76
CA ARG A 106 26.83 -2.25 43.96
C ARG A 106 26.45 -3.02 45.23
N THR A 107 25.40 -3.84 45.20
CA THR A 107 25.02 -4.64 46.38
C THR A 107 26.02 -5.74 46.73
N LEU A 108 26.71 -6.30 45.74
CA LEU A 108 27.71 -7.35 45.92
C LEU A 108 29.08 -6.79 46.31
N GLN A 109 29.46 -5.62 45.79
CA GLN A 109 30.70 -4.92 46.09
C GLN A 109 30.61 -4.00 47.30
N ALA A 110 29.40 -3.74 47.82
CA ALA A 110 29.23 -3.04 49.09
C ALA A 110 30.09 -3.77 50.14
N PRO A 111 31.06 -3.08 50.77
CA PRO A 111 31.95 -3.73 51.73
C PRO A 111 31.10 -4.39 52.80
N ALA A 112 31.41 -5.66 53.09
CA ALA A 112 30.78 -6.36 54.21
C ALA A 112 30.96 -5.48 55.45
N ASP A 113 29.85 -5.16 56.11
CA ASP A 113 29.87 -4.32 57.29
C ASP A 113 30.82 -5.01 58.29
N PRO A 114 31.87 -4.37 58.84
CA PRO A 114 32.81 -5.06 59.73
C PRO A 114 32.15 -5.55 61.04
N GLN A 115 30.88 -5.22 61.28
CA GLN A 115 30.02 -5.77 62.33
C GLN A 115 29.00 -6.83 61.84
N GLU A 116 29.01 -7.25 60.58
CA GLU A 116 28.16 -8.34 60.09
C GLU A 116 28.54 -9.64 60.81
N THR A 117 27.69 -10.03 61.75
CA THR A 117 27.82 -11.29 62.47
C THR A 117 27.59 -12.47 61.52
N VAL A 118 28.27 -13.60 61.74
CA VAL A 118 28.13 -14.85 60.96
C VAL A 118 26.67 -15.24 60.62
N PRO A 119 25.67 -15.05 61.50
CA PRO A 119 24.26 -15.32 61.19
C PRO A 119 23.68 -14.40 60.10
N ALA A 120 24.15 -13.17 59.96
CA ALA A 120 23.70 -12.25 58.92
C ALA A 120 24.16 -12.71 57.53
N MET A 121 25.41 -13.19 57.42
CA MET A 121 25.93 -13.79 56.19
C MET A 121 25.19 -15.07 55.79
N GLU A 122 24.89 -15.95 56.77
CA GLU A 122 24.12 -17.17 56.50
C GLU A 122 22.70 -16.87 56.01
N ARG A 123 22.03 -15.88 56.59
CA ARG A 123 20.71 -15.40 56.11
C ARG A 123 20.79 -14.84 54.69
N ARG A 124 21.83 -14.08 54.37
CA ARG A 124 22.06 -13.53 53.02
C ARG A 124 22.31 -14.65 52.00
N LYS A 125 23.12 -15.64 52.34
CA LYS A 125 23.35 -16.83 51.50
C LYS A 125 22.05 -17.60 51.28
N ALA A 126 21.26 -17.82 52.33
CA ALA A 126 19.96 -18.48 52.22
C ALA A 126 19.01 -17.71 51.29
N ALA A 127 18.91 -16.39 51.44
CA ALA A 127 18.10 -15.53 50.59
C ALA A 127 18.53 -15.58 49.10
N LEU A 128 19.84 -15.57 48.83
CA LEU A 128 20.37 -15.73 47.47
C LEU A 128 20.03 -17.10 46.89
N THR A 129 20.18 -18.17 47.67
CA THR A 129 19.82 -19.52 47.18
C THR A 129 18.32 -19.69 46.96
N ALA A 130 17.48 -19.00 47.74
CA ALA A 130 16.03 -18.99 47.52
C ALA A 130 15.70 -18.27 46.21
N LYS A 131 16.28 -17.08 45.97
CA LYS A 131 16.11 -16.34 44.72
C LYS A 131 16.64 -17.08 43.50
N ALA A 132 17.78 -17.76 43.61
CA ALA A 132 18.31 -18.60 42.53
C ALA A 132 17.35 -19.75 42.18
N LYS A 133 16.68 -20.34 43.18
CA LYS A 133 15.65 -21.38 42.96
C LYS A 133 14.36 -20.80 42.35
N GLU A 134 13.97 -19.59 42.73
CA GLU A 134 12.84 -18.89 42.10
C GLU A 134 13.11 -18.63 40.62
N TYR A 135 14.26 -18.05 40.27
CA TYR A 135 14.61 -17.83 38.86
C TYR A 135 14.76 -19.13 38.07
N ALA A 136 15.28 -20.21 38.67
CA ALA A 136 15.34 -21.51 38.01
C ALA A 136 13.93 -22.04 37.68
N ARG A 137 12.96 -21.84 38.59
CA ARG A 137 11.56 -22.21 38.34
C ARG A 137 10.91 -21.36 37.27
N GLU A 138 11.10 -20.04 37.32
CA GLU A 138 10.57 -19.13 36.29
C GLU A 138 11.14 -19.48 34.91
N LEU A 139 12.42 -19.86 34.83
CA LEU A 139 13.08 -20.27 33.59
C LEU A 139 12.53 -21.62 33.09
N ASP A 140 12.30 -22.59 33.98
CA ASP A 140 11.64 -23.84 33.63
C ASP A 140 10.19 -23.62 33.16
N GLU A 141 9.44 -22.72 33.80
CA GLU A 141 8.07 -22.34 33.39
C GLU A 141 8.06 -21.68 31.99
N LEU A 142 8.96 -20.72 31.76
CA LEU A 142 9.15 -20.11 30.44
C LEU A 142 9.54 -21.12 29.37
N ASN A 143 10.41 -22.09 29.71
CA ASN A 143 10.79 -23.16 28.79
C ASN A 143 9.63 -24.12 28.51
N THR A 144 8.72 -24.35 29.46
CA THR A 144 7.51 -25.14 29.21
C THR A 144 6.48 -24.40 28.35
N ASP A 145 6.41 -23.07 28.49
CA ASP A 145 5.51 -22.22 27.70
C ASP A 145 6.05 -21.93 26.29
N MET A 146 7.36 -22.06 26.09
CA MET A 146 7.98 -21.90 24.79
C MET A 146 7.76 -23.19 23.96
N PRO A 147 7.01 -23.13 22.84
CA PRO A 147 6.81 -24.32 22.03
C PRO A 147 8.15 -24.77 21.42
N GLU A 148 8.54 -26.02 21.70
CA GLU A 148 9.80 -26.65 21.27
C GLU A 148 9.97 -26.68 19.73
N ASN A 149 8.86 -26.51 19.01
CA ASN A 149 8.80 -26.37 17.56
C ASN A 149 8.03 -25.10 17.20
N SER A 150 8.52 -24.35 16.21
CA SER A 150 7.82 -23.18 15.66
C SER A 150 6.33 -23.51 15.45
N PRO A 151 5.38 -22.76 16.04
CA PRO A 151 3.99 -23.17 16.18
C PRO A 151 3.21 -23.29 14.86
N LEU A 152 3.86 -22.99 13.74
CA LEU A 152 3.29 -23.05 12.40
C LEU A 152 4.31 -23.68 11.45
N THR A 153 4.05 -24.91 11.04
CA THR A 153 4.80 -25.54 9.95
C THR A 153 4.43 -24.85 8.64
N ILE A 154 5.37 -24.74 7.68
CA ILE A 154 5.13 -24.09 6.37
C ILE A 154 3.88 -24.65 5.66
N THR A 155 3.56 -25.93 5.90
CA THR A 155 2.37 -26.63 5.42
C THR A 155 1.07 -26.09 6.01
N GLU A 156 1.05 -25.73 7.30
CA GLU A 156 -0.10 -25.17 8.01
C GLU A 156 -0.36 -23.74 7.57
N LEU A 157 0.70 -22.94 7.39
CA LEU A 157 0.62 -21.61 6.78
C LEU A 157 0.02 -21.66 5.36
N ALA A 158 0.42 -22.64 4.56
CA ALA A 158 -0.17 -22.86 3.23
C ALA A 158 -1.65 -23.26 3.31
N ALA A 159 -2.05 -24.05 4.32
CA ALA A 159 -3.44 -24.41 4.55
C ALA A 159 -4.28 -23.19 4.96
N PHE A 160 -3.80 -22.36 5.89
CA PHE A 160 -4.45 -21.11 6.29
C PHE A 160 -4.61 -20.13 5.12
N ARG A 161 -3.59 -20.01 4.26
CA ARG A 161 -3.69 -19.19 3.05
C ARG A 161 -4.76 -19.68 2.09
N LYS A 162 -4.94 -21.01 1.95
CA LYS A 162 -6.02 -21.57 1.13
C LYS A 162 -7.38 -21.27 1.74
N GLU A 163 -7.50 -21.34 3.07
CA GLU A 163 -8.76 -21.05 3.76
C GLU A 163 -9.15 -19.57 3.66
N LEU A 164 -8.19 -18.66 3.85
CA LEU A 164 -8.41 -17.22 3.64
C LEU A 164 -8.90 -16.92 2.23
N LYS A 165 -8.28 -17.53 1.21
CA LYS A 165 -8.74 -17.36 -0.19
C LYS A 165 -10.18 -17.82 -0.41
N LYS A 166 -10.60 -18.92 0.22
CA LYS A 166 -12.00 -19.38 0.14
C LYS A 166 -12.94 -18.38 0.80
N GLN A 167 -12.58 -17.87 1.99
CA GLN A 167 -13.40 -16.89 2.70
C GLN A 167 -13.50 -15.57 1.92
N GLU A 168 -12.41 -15.12 1.29
CA GLU A 168 -12.42 -13.95 0.41
C GLU A 168 -13.34 -14.13 -0.80
N GLN A 169 -13.36 -15.33 -1.41
CA GLN A 169 -14.29 -15.64 -2.51
C GLN A 169 -15.74 -15.57 -2.04
N VAL A 170 -16.07 -16.18 -0.90
CA VAL A 170 -17.42 -16.11 -0.32
C VAL A 170 -17.81 -14.67 -0.01
N LEU A 171 -16.91 -13.87 0.57
CA LEU A 171 -17.16 -12.45 0.83
C LEU A 171 -17.36 -11.66 -0.45
N LYS A 172 -16.61 -11.95 -1.52
CA LYS A 172 -16.79 -11.31 -2.83
C LYS A 172 -18.17 -11.62 -3.41
N GLU A 173 -18.60 -12.87 -3.35
CA GLU A 173 -19.95 -13.27 -3.79
C GLU A 173 -21.05 -12.58 -2.97
N LYS A 174 -20.88 -12.50 -1.64
CA LYS A 174 -21.84 -11.81 -0.76
C LYS A 174 -21.87 -10.30 -1.02
N ARG A 175 -20.72 -9.68 -1.26
CA ARG A 175 -20.65 -8.26 -1.65
C ARG A 175 -21.32 -8.01 -2.99
N ALA A 176 -21.08 -8.85 -3.99
CA ALA A 176 -21.75 -8.76 -5.28
C ALA A 176 -23.28 -8.94 -5.15
N GLN A 177 -23.73 -9.86 -4.28
CA GLN A 177 -25.16 -9.98 -3.95
C GLN A 177 -25.69 -8.69 -3.32
N VAL A 178 -25.03 -8.16 -2.29
CA VAL A 178 -25.45 -6.93 -1.62
C VAL A 178 -25.48 -5.74 -2.59
N GLU A 179 -24.47 -5.60 -3.44
CA GLU A 179 -24.37 -4.56 -4.47
C GLU A 179 -25.51 -4.68 -5.49
N ALA A 180 -25.87 -5.89 -5.92
CA ALA A 180 -27.04 -6.11 -6.77
C ALA A 180 -28.38 -5.69 -6.11
N PHE A 181 -28.42 -5.65 -4.78
CA PHE A 181 -29.56 -5.17 -4.00
C PHE A 181 -29.42 -3.72 -3.52
N GLN A 182 -28.26 -3.06 -3.72
CA GLN A 182 -28.10 -1.63 -3.42
C GLN A 182 -28.93 -0.82 -4.42
N GLY A 183 -30.03 -0.23 -3.93
CA GLY A 183 -30.99 0.53 -4.72
C GLY A 183 -32.42 -0.01 -4.65
N LEU A 184 -32.61 -1.23 -4.12
CA LEU A 184 -33.95 -1.76 -3.84
C LEU A 184 -34.37 -1.41 -2.39
N PRO A 185 -35.61 -0.92 -2.18
CA PRO A 185 -36.15 -0.71 -0.85
C PRO A 185 -36.06 -1.98 0.02
N PRO A 186 -35.75 -1.86 1.33
CA PRO A 186 -35.57 -3.01 2.22
C PRO A 186 -36.83 -3.87 2.43
N ASN A 187 -38.00 -3.39 2.02
CA ASN A 187 -39.24 -4.16 2.02
C ASN A 187 -39.47 -4.76 0.61
N ILE A 188 -39.59 -6.08 0.52
CA ILE A 188 -39.75 -6.84 -0.73
C ILE A 188 -40.96 -6.35 -1.53
N GLU A 189 -42.05 -5.95 -0.87
CA GLU A 189 -43.24 -5.45 -1.56
C GLU A 189 -43.03 -4.05 -2.16
N LEU A 190 -42.26 -3.18 -1.48
CA LEU A 190 -41.87 -1.87 -2.02
C LEU A 190 -40.86 -2.01 -3.16
N ALA A 191 -39.95 -2.99 -3.08
CA ALA A 191 -39.03 -3.32 -4.16
C ALA A 191 -39.76 -3.81 -5.42
N ARG A 192 -40.82 -4.62 -5.26
CA ARG A 192 -41.66 -5.05 -6.39
C ARG A 192 -42.39 -3.87 -7.05
N LEU A 193 -42.97 -2.97 -6.26
CA LEU A 193 -43.62 -1.76 -6.77
C LEU A 193 -42.64 -0.85 -7.50
N ALA A 194 -41.46 -0.58 -6.92
CA ALA A 194 -40.43 0.25 -7.55
C ALA A 194 -39.89 -0.38 -8.86
N LEU A 195 -39.74 -1.71 -8.91
CA LEU A 195 -39.32 -2.43 -10.11
C LEU A 195 -40.40 -2.37 -11.20
N GLN A 196 -41.67 -2.50 -10.82
CA GLN A 196 -42.79 -2.36 -11.75
C GLN A 196 -42.86 -0.94 -12.32
N GLU A 197 -42.75 0.09 -11.48
CA GLU A 197 -42.72 1.49 -11.92
C GLU A 197 -41.53 1.80 -12.84
N ALA A 198 -40.35 1.24 -12.56
CA ALA A 198 -39.18 1.37 -13.42
C ALA A 198 -39.38 0.69 -14.79
N ARG A 199 -40.06 -0.47 -14.84
CA ARG A 199 -40.40 -1.15 -16.10
C ARG A 199 -41.41 -0.36 -16.92
N ASP A 200 -42.42 0.21 -16.27
CA ASP A 200 -43.43 1.01 -16.95
C ASP A 200 -42.78 2.26 -17.58
N LYS A 201 -41.93 2.97 -16.84
CA LYS A 201 -41.11 4.10 -17.35
C LYS A 201 -40.20 3.68 -18.51
N GLN A 202 -39.55 2.52 -18.42
CA GLN A 202 -38.72 2.01 -19.50
C GLN A 202 -39.55 1.76 -20.77
N MET A 203 -40.76 1.23 -20.63
CA MET A 203 -41.67 0.98 -21.75
C MET A 203 -42.16 2.27 -22.40
N GLU A 204 -42.47 3.29 -21.60
CA GLU A 204 -42.80 4.63 -22.11
C GLU A 204 -41.65 5.23 -22.92
N LEU A 205 -40.41 5.13 -22.42
CA LEU A 205 -39.23 5.59 -23.13
C LEU A 205 -38.98 4.82 -24.44
N ILE A 206 -39.24 3.50 -24.46
CA ILE A 206 -39.15 2.69 -25.68
C ILE A 206 -40.20 3.14 -26.70
N GLN A 207 -41.46 3.33 -26.29
CA GLN A 207 -42.51 3.82 -27.19
C GLN A 207 -42.22 5.22 -27.72
N LEU A 208 -41.64 6.10 -26.88
CA LEU A 208 -41.24 7.44 -27.29
C LEU A 208 -40.09 7.39 -28.30
N ARG A 209 -39.09 6.52 -28.07
CA ARG A 209 -38.02 6.23 -29.02
C ARG A 209 -38.57 5.73 -30.35
N GLU A 210 -39.47 4.75 -30.35
CA GLU A 210 -40.10 4.22 -31.56
C GLU A 210 -40.89 5.28 -32.32
N ARG A 211 -41.63 6.14 -31.60
CA ARG A 211 -42.36 7.26 -32.20
C ARG A 211 -41.42 8.29 -32.84
N LEU A 212 -40.31 8.61 -32.18
CA LEU A 212 -39.29 9.52 -32.73
C LEU A 212 -38.62 8.91 -33.97
N LEU A 213 -38.26 7.62 -33.91
CA LEU A 213 -37.71 6.90 -35.06
C LEU A 213 -38.70 6.87 -36.23
N GLY A 214 -39.99 6.63 -35.98
CA GLY A 214 -41.03 6.70 -37.02
C GLY A 214 -41.10 8.09 -37.68
N LYS A 215 -41.11 9.16 -36.88
CA LYS A 215 -41.09 10.55 -37.40
C LYS A 215 -39.83 10.88 -38.21
N MET A 216 -38.69 10.32 -37.84
CA MET A 216 -37.45 10.50 -38.59
C MET A 216 -37.48 9.77 -39.94
N VAL A 217 -38.12 8.59 -40.01
CA VAL A 217 -38.30 7.86 -41.27
C VAL A 217 -39.28 8.57 -42.20
N ASP A 218 -40.38 9.10 -41.67
CA ASP A 218 -41.39 9.83 -42.46
C ASP A 218 -40.87 11.18 -42.99
N GLY A 219 -39.89 11.80 -42.32
CA GLY A 219 -39.29 13.07 -42.74
C GLY A 219 -38.16 12.97 -43.77
N VAL A 220 -37.79 11.75 -44.19
CA VAL A 220 -36.71 11.47 -45.17
C VAL A 220 -37.27 11.02 -46.53
N SER A 221 -38.60 10.94 -46.68
CA SER A 221 -39.31 10.78 -47.97
C SER A 221 -39.71 12.12 -48.56
#